data_AF-A0A921ZJD2-F1
#
_entry.id   AF-A0A921ZJD2-F1
#
_cell.length_a   1.000
_cell.length_b   1.000
_cell.length_c   1.000
_cell.angle_alpha   90.00
_cell.angle_beta   90.00
_cell.angle_gamma   90.00
#
_symmetry.space_group_name_H-M   'P 1'
#
loop_
_entity.id
_entity.type
_entity.pdbx_description
1 polymer ?
#
loop_
_entity_poly.entity_id
_entity_poly.type
_entity_poly.pdbx_seq_one_letter_code
_entity_poly.pdbx_strand_id
1 'polypeptide(L)'
;MDFGIYSCGNANVSLEGLNDQLYSAVVLGEYENAVTISLVLDKLSNGNVVKNVVDRLLRNSIRNTMEYSYKLWSCGGRHVVANHFPVEFRLILGEDVLKLVNKRDNLALKLGVDIDGDGDRGAWGDGKDKSSNRVSWKMIPIWEGNKTYFKIYNPDTNMYLKSGIVDDNIGDRRCYGSSDADTNRHQWYLHPVKYDEDVLFFIYNRKYNQALKLGRDADNIGDRVLWGHNGYVTNNPEHFAWRILP
;
A
#
# COMPACT_ATOMS: atom_id res chain seq x y z
N MET A 1 -27.43 -11.84 57.02
CA MET A 1 -26.95 -12.17 55.66
C MET A 1 -26.81 -10.85 54.95
N ASP A 2 -25.56 -10.41 54.83
CA ASP A 2 -25.18 -9.12 54.29
C ASP A 2 -24.79 -9.36 52.82
N PHE A 3 -25.55 -8.82 51.88
CA PHE A 3 -25.27 -8.97 50.46
C PHE A 3 -24.22 -7.92 50.07
N GLY A 4 -22.96 -8.33 50.14
CA GLY A 4 -21.83 -7.56 49.64
C GLY A 4 -22.03 -7.23 48.15
N ILE A 5 -22.18 -5.94 47.88
CA ILE A 5 -22.15 -5.38 46.53
C ILE A 5 -20.72 -5.57 46.01
N TYR A 6 -20.55 -6.50 45.07
CA TYR A 6 -19.32 -6.58 44.29
C TYR A 6 -19.20 -5.29 43.47
N SER A 7 -18.33 -4.41 43.94
CA SER A 7 -17.81 -3.28 43.18
C SER A 7 -17.23 -3.80 41.86
N CYS A 8 -17.98 -3.63 40.78
CA CYS A 8 -17.44 -3.66 39.43
C CYS A 8 -16.36 -2.57 39.37
N GLY A 9 -15.09 -2.98 39.37
CA GLY A 9 -13.98 -2.06 39.15
C GLY A 9 -14.18 -1.40 37.80
N ASN A 10 -14.54 -0.11 37.82
CA ASN A 10 -14.45 0.75 36.66
C ASN A 10 -12.99 0.75 36.19
N ALA A 11 -12.66 -0.09 35.22
CA ALA A 11 -11.48 0.12 34.40
C ALA A 11 -11.73 1.39 33.60
N ASN A 12 -11.40 2.54 34.20
CA ASN A 12 -11.19 3.79 33.49
C ASN A 12 -9.95 3.60 32.61
N VAL A 13 -10.11 2.84 31.51
CA VAL A 13 -9.13 2.87 30.44
C VAL A 13 -9.26 4.26 29.84
N SER A 14 -8.30 5.13 30.13
CA SER A 14 -8.27 6.45 29.52
C SER A 14 -8.19 6.31 28.00
N LEU A 15 -8.78 7.24 27.26
CA LEU A 15 -8.70 7.27 25.80
C LEU A 15 -7.24 7.30 25.31
N GLU A 16 -6.34 7.88 26.11
CA GLU A 16 -4.90 7.89 25.89
C GLU A 16 -4.30 6.48 26.00
N GLY A 17 -4.70 5.70 27.01
CA GLY A 17 -4.29 4.30 27.15
C GLY A 17 -4.75 3.43 25.98
N LEU A 18 -5.94 3.67 25.42
CA LEU A 18 -6.43 2.95 24.24
C LEU A 18 -5.67 3.31 22.95
N ASN A 19 -5.20 4.56 22.82
CA ASN A 19 -4.39 5.00 21.69
C ASN A 19 -3.06 4.22 21.63
N ASP A 20 -2.33 4.18 22.75
CA ASP A 20 -1.05 3.47 22.81
C ASP A 20 -1.21 1.95 22.70
N GLN A 21 -2.27 1.38 23.26
CA GLN A 21 -2.58 -0.04 23.09
C GLN A 21 -2.85 -0.40 21.63
N LEU A 22 -3.68 0.38 20.93
CA LEU A 22 -3.98 0.14 19.51
C LEU A 22 -2.72 0.31 18.64
N TYR A 23 -1.95 1.38 18.86
CA TYR A 23 -0.70 1.61 18.14
C TYR A 23 0.29 0.46 18.35
N SER A 24 0.47 0.01 19.60
CA SER A 24 1.37 -1.10 19.94
C SER A 24 0.92 -2.40 19.31
N ALA A 25 -0.37 -2.73 19.36
CA ALA A 25 -0.91 -3.93 18.72
C ALA A 25 -0.62 -3.96 17.21
N VAL A 26 -0.77 -2.83 16.52
CA VAL A 26 -0.43 -2.74 15.09
C VAL A 26 1.07 -2.91 14.85
N VAL A 27 1.92 -2.23 15.61
CA VAL A 27 3.39 -2.33 15.48
C VAL A 27 3.89 -3.75 15.74
N LEU A 28 3.32 -4.44 16.72
CA LEU A 28 3.67 -5.82 17.09
C LEU A 28 3.06 -6.87 16.15
N GLY A 29 2.17 -6.48 15.24
CA GLY A 29 1.51 -7.39 14.30
C GLY A 29 0.38 -8.22 14.94
N GLU A 30 -0.15 -7.76 16.08
CA GLU A 30 -1.28 -8.35 16.80
C GLU A 30 -2.61 -7.87 16.19
N TYR A 31 -2.81 -8.15 14.89
CA TYR A 31 -3.88 -7.51 14.14
C TYR A 31 -5.29 -7.87 14.61
N GLU A 32 -5.50 -9.04 15.20
CA GLU A 32 -6.81 -9.44 15.76
C GLU A 32 -7.19 -8.57 16.96
N ASN A 33 -6.21 -8.27 17.82
CA ASN A 33 -6.37 -7.34 18.93
C ASN A 33 -6.63 -5.92 18.41
N ALA A 34 -5.83 -5.45 17.45
CA ALA A 34 -6.00 -4.13 16.84
C ALA A 34 -7.40 -3.96 16.19
N VAL A 35 -7.90 -4.98 15.48
CA VAL A 35 -9.26 -4.99 14.91
C VAL A 35 -10.31 -4.89 16.01
N THR A 36 -10.18 -5.69 17.08
CA THR A 36 -11.12 -5.70 18.20
C THR A 36 -11.22 -4.34 18.88
N ILE A 37 -10.08 -3.75 19.24
CA ILE A 37 -10.00 -2.42 19.87
C ILE A 37 -10.67 -1.37 18.96
N SER A 38 -10.39 -1.41 17.66
CA SER A 38 -10.89 -0.42 16.71
C SER A 38 -12.40 -0.49 16.50
N LEU A 39 -12.96 -1.70 16.42
CA LEU A 39 -14.41 -1.89 16.32
C LEU A 39 -15.14 -1.42 17.59
N VAL A 40 -14.53 -1.59 18.77
CA VAL A 40 -15.09 -1.06 20.03
C VAL A 40 -15.03 0.47 20.03
N LEU A 41 -13.89 1.06 19.65
CA LEU A 41 -13.72 2.51 19.58
C LEU A 41 -14.73 3.16 18.63
N ASP A 42 -14.94 2.59 17.44
CA ASP A 42 -15.89 3.11 16.47
C ASP A 42 -17.34 3.05 16.98
N LYS A 43 -17.75 1.91 17.56
CA LYS A 43 -19.09 1.74 18.17
C LYS A 43 -19.37 2.73 19.30
N LEU A 44 -18.34 3.09 20.08
CA LEU A 44 -18.45 4.05 21.18
C LEU A 44 -18.32 5.51 20.72
N SER A 45 -18.39 5.78 19.41
CA SER A 45 -18.19 7.12 18.83
C SER A 45 -16.82 7.75 19.13
N ASN A 46 -15.83 6.92 19.46
CA ASN A 46 -14.44 7.31 19.72
C ASN A 46 -13.53 6.99 18.52
N GLY A 47 -14.09 6.93 17.30
CA GLY A 47 -13.34 6.64 16.08
C GLY A 47 -12.18 7.60 15.79
N ASN A 48 -12.19 8.81 16.37
CA ASN A 48 -11.06 9.74 16.29
C ASN A 48 -9.77 9.17 16.90
N VAL A 49 -9.86 8.25 17.88
CA VAL A 49 -8.68 7.53 18.40
C VAL A 49 -8.06 6.66 17.31
N VAL A 50 -8.87 5.97 16.50
CA VAL A 50 -8.41 5.17 15.37
C VAL A 50 -7.69 6.06 14.36
N LYS A 51 -8.30 7.20 13.99
CA LYS A 51 -7.70 8.17 13.09
C LYS A 51 -6.34 8.67 13.60
N ASN A 52 -6.25 9.06 14.87
CA ASN A 52 -5.00 9.52 15.47
C ASN A 52 -3.90 8.46 15.44
N VAL A 53 -4.26 7.19 15.67
CA VAL A 53 -3.32 6.06 15.57
C VAL A 53 -2.87 5.85 14.13
N VAL A 54 -3.78 5.89 13.16
CA VAL A 54 -3.43 5.80 11.73
C VAL A 54 -2.48 6.94 11.33
N ASP A 55 -2.78 8.18 11.70
CA ASP A 55 -1.91 9.34 11.43
C ASP A 55 -0.52 9.18 12.08
N ARG A 56 -0.44 8.60 13.27
CA ARG A 56 0.83 8.28 13.94
C ARG A 56 1.60 7.17 13.21
N LEU A 57 0.92 6.11 12.78
CA LEU A 57 1.52 5.02 12.02
C LEU A 57 2.09 5.50 10.68
N LEU A 58 1.37 6.39 9.98
CA LEU A 58 1.80 6.99 8.71
C LEU A 58 3.01 7.91 8.87
N ARG A 59 3.02 8.76 9.91
CA ARG A 59 4.17 9.64 10.21
C ARG A 59 5.42 8.86 10.59
N ASN A 60 5.24 7.73 11.28
CA ASN A 60 6.34 6.84 11.67
C ASN A 60 6.69 5.82 10.58
N SER A 61 6.06 5.91 9.40
CA SER A 61 6.27 4.98 8.29
C SER A 61 6.17 3.53 8.76
N ILE A 62 5.11 3.16 9.48
CA ILE A 62 4.91 1.79 9.96
C ILE A 62 4.26 0.97 8.85
N ARG A 63 5.02 0.05 8.26
CA ARG A 63 4.52 -0.84 7.19
C ARG A 63 3.24 -1.59 7.60
N ASN A 64 3.19 -2.08 8.84
CA ASN A 64 2.07 -2.85 9.40
C ASN A 64 0.70 -2.14 9.31
N THR A 65 0.68 -0.84 9.01
CA THR A 65 -0.55 -0.11 8.68
C THR A 65 -1.32 -0.78 7.54
N MET A 66 -0.62 -1.35 6.55
CA MET A 66 -1.27 -2.07 5.44
C MET A 66 -1.95 -3.35 5.94
N GLU A 67 -1.23 -4.19 6.69
CA GLU A 67 -1.79 -5.40 7.28
C GLU A 67 -2.96 -5.11 8.23
N TYR A 68 -2.85 -4.08 9.05
CA TYR A 68 -3.93 -3.63 9.93
C TYR A 68 -5.18 -3.22 9.15
N SER A 69 -5.02 -2.38 8.12
CA SER A 69 -6.14 -1.96 7.27
C SER A 69 -6.79 -3.13 6.53
N TYR A 70 -5.99 -4.07 6.01
CA TYR A 70 -6.50 -5.29 5.36
C TYR A 70 -7.28 -6.16 6.36
N LYS A 71 -6.77 -6.34 7.57
CA LYS A 71 -7.46 -7.13 8.61
C LYS A 71 -8.78 -6.51 9.01
N LEU A 72 -8.85 -5.19 9.19
CA LEU A 72 -10.14 -4.49 9.35
C LEU A 72 -11.07 -4.73 8.17
N TRP A 73 -10.58 -4.56 6.94
CA TRP A 73 -11.38 -4.71 5.73
C TRP A 73 -11.98 -6.11 5.55
N SER A 74 -11.21 -7.14 5.91
CA SER A 74 -11.58 -8.56 5.83
C SER A 74 -12.44 -9.05 7.00
N CYS A 75 -12.37 -8.40 8.16
CA CYS A 75 -13.03 -8.83 9.41
C CYS A 75 -14.19 -7.91 9.83
N GLY A 76 -14.97 -7.38 8.87
CA GLY A 76 -16.19 -6.59 9.15
C GLY A 76 -15.97 -5.11 9.50
N GLY A 77 -14.72 -4.64 9.49
CA GLY A 77 -14.32 -3.25 9.79
C GLY A 77 -14.18 -2.33 8.58
N ARG A 78 -14.83 -2.63 7.44
CA ARG A 78 -14.73 -1.78 6.22
C ARG A 78 -15.13 -0.32 6.46
N HIS A 79 -16.15 -0.09 7.29
CA HIS A 79 -16.60 1.25 7.69
C HIS A 79 -15.53 2.00 8.50
N VAL A 80 -14.79 1.30 9.37
CA VAL A 80 -13.66 1.88 10.12
C VAL A 80 -12.58 2.38 9.15
N VAL A 81 -12.24 1.57 8.14
CA VAL A 81 -11.29 1.98 7.10
C VAL A 81 -11.82 3.18 6.32
N ALA A 82 -13.08 3.14 5.87
CA ALA A 82 -13.69 4.21 5.10
C ALA A 82 -13.78 5.55 5.85
N ASN A 83 -13.94 5.52 7.17
CA ASN A 83 -14.16 6.72 7.98
C ASN A 83 -12.87 7.30 8.57
N HIS A 84 -11.87 6.46 8.88
CA HIS A 84 -10.72 6.87 9.70
C HIS A 84 -9.36 6.69 9.03
N PHE A 85 -9.30 6.10 7.84
CA PHE A 85 -8.07 5.99 7.05
C PHE A 85 -8.08 6.96 5.87
N PRO A 86 -6.89 7.33 5.34
CA PRO A 86 -6.80 8.01 4.06
C PRO A 86 -7.53 7.24 2.94
N VAL A 87 -8.09 7.97 1.98
CA VAL A 87 -8.96 7.42 0.92
C VAL A 87 -8.25 6.35 0.08
N GLU A 88 -6.94 6.45 -0.06
CA GLU A 88 -6.09 5.53 -0.78
C GLU A 88 -6.23 4.09 -0.26
N PHE A 89 -6.38 3.90 1.06
CA PHE A 89 -6.57 2.57 1.63
C PHE A 89 -7.87 1.92 1.15
N ARG A 90 -8.94 2.70 0.98
CA ARG A 90 -10.20 2.20 0.42
C ARG A 90 -10.05 1.85 -1.06
N LEU A 91 -9.38 2.69 -1.85
CA LEU A 91 -9.13 2.41 -3.27
C LEU A 91 -8.34 1.09 -3.45
N ILE A 92 -7.32 0.89 -2.62
CA ILE A 92 -6.47 -0.32 -2.64
C ILE A 92 -7.28 -1.55 -2.24
N LEU A 93 -7.94 -1.53 -1.08
CA LEU A 93 -8.58 -2.71 -0.50
C LEU A 93 -9.94 -3.03 -1.12
N GLY A 94 -10.59 -2.02 -1.72
CA GLY A 94 -11.81 -2.18 -2.50
C GLY A 94 -11.60 -2.74 -3.89
N GLU A 95 -10.34 -2.92 -4.32
CA GLU A 95 -9.99 -3.31 -5.70
C GLU A 95 -10.58 -2.34 -6.74
N ASP A 96 -10.69 -1.07 -6.37
CA ASP A 96 -11.15 0.01 -7.22
C ASP A 96 -10.14 0.22 -8.36
N VAL A 97 -10.63 0.73 -9.49
CA VAL A 97 -9.73 1.24 -10.51
C VAL A 97 -9.02 2.47 -9.95
N LEU A 98 -7.69 2.46 -10.02
CA LEU A 98 -6.82 3.50 -9.51
C LEU A 98 -5.69 3.81 -10.49
N LYS A 99 -4.95 4.87 -10.22
CA LYS A 99 -3.73 5.27 -10.92
C LYS A 99 -2.56 5.28 -9.95
N LEU A 100 -1.42 4.81 -10.43
CA LEU A 100 -0.14 4.91 -9.74
C LEU A 100 0.67 6.04 -10.35
N VAL A 101 0.79 7.15 -9.62
CA VAL A 101 1.49 8.35 -10.11
C VAL A 101 2.75 8.56 -9.30
N ASN A 102 3.91 8.54 -9.96
CA ASN A 102 5.18 8.75 -9.29
C ASN A 102 5.25 10.17 -8.71
N LYS A 103 5.64 10.33 -7.44
CA LYS A 103 5.68 11.63 -6.77
C LYS A 103 6.66 12.61 -7.43
N ARG A 104 7.85 12.11 -7.79
CA ARG A 104 8.97 12.90 -8.33
C ARG A 104 8.65 13.54 -9.67
N ASP A 105 8.24 12.69 -10.63
CA ASP A 105 8.09 13.10 -12.03
C ASP A 105 6.63 13.40 -12.40
N ASN A 106 5.69 13.11 -11.50
CA ASN A 106 4.25 13.24 -11.75
C ASN A 106 3.78 12.46 -13.00
N LEU A 107 4.37 11.31 -13.28
CA LEU A 107 4.03 10.44 -14.40
C LEU A 107 3.19 9.26 -13.92
N ALA A 108 2.14 8.92 -14.68
CA ALA A 108 1.27 7.79 -14.38
C ALA A 108 1.84 6.50 -14.96
N LEU A 109 1.79 5.41 -14.18
CA LEU A 109 2.27 4.11 -14.60
C LEU A 109 1.39 3.53 -15.71
N LYS A 110 2.01 2.96 -16.76
CA LYS A 110 1.35 2.20 -17.83
C LYS A 110 2.17 0.98 -18.24
N LEU A 111 1.57 0.17 -19.11
CA LEU A 111 2.26 -0.84 -19.90
C LEU A 111 2.46 -0.37 -21.35
N GLY A 112 3.60 -0.76 -21.93
CA GLY A 112 3.96 -0.51 -23.32
C GLY A 112 3.03 -1.24 -24.29
N VAL A 113 3.04 -0.81 -25.56
CA VAL A 113 2.23 -1.45 -26.62
C VAL A 113 2.83 -2.74 -27.15
N ASP A 114 4.16 -2.83 -27.12
CA ASP A 114 4.89 -3.97 -27.67
C ASP A 114 5.01 -5.10 -26.66
N ILE A 115 4.90 -6.32 -27.18
CA ILE A 115 5.12 -7.57 -26.46
C ILE A 115 6.51 -8.08 -26.83
N ASP A 116 7.33 -8.42 -25.84
CA ASP A 116 8.65 -8.99 -26.05
C ASP A 116 8.61 -10.52 -26.30
N GLY A 117 9.78 -11.13 -26.46
CA GLY A 117 9.90 -12.57 -26.75
C GLY A 117 9.37 -13.48 -25.65
N ASP A 118 9.19 -12.97 -24.42
CA ASP A 118 8.66 -13.72 -23.28
C ASP A 118 7.14 -13.52 -23.11
N GLY A 119 6.50 -12.76 -24.01
CA GLY A 119 5.08 -12.44 -23.92
C GLY A 119 4.77 -11.24 -23.01
N ASP A 120 5.79 -10.48 -22.60
CA ASP A 120 5.66 -9.40 -21.64
C ASP A 120 5.58 -8.02 -22.29
N ARG A 121 4.94 -7.08 -21.60
CA ARG A 121 4.97 -5.65 -21.94
C ARG A 121 5.93 -4.91 -21.01
N GLY A 122 6.81 -4.06 -21.52
CA GLY A 122 7.61 -3.18 -20.66
C GLY A 122 6.72 -2.22 -19.85
N ALA A 123 7.08 -1.93 -18.59
CA ALA A 123 6.36 -0.97 -17.74
C ALA A 123 7.05 0.40 -17.72
N TRP A 124 6.25 1.48 -17.73
CA TRP A 124 6.72 2.85 -17.94
C TRP A 124 5.89 3.88 -17.18
N GLY A 125 6.50 4.98 -16.76
CA GLY A 125 5.77 6.21 -16.45
C GLY A 125 5.50 6.98 -17.74
N ASP A 126 4.24 7.27 -18.04
CA ASP A 126 3.82 7.99 -19.25
C ASP A 126 4.09 9.50 -19.14
N GLY A 127 4.80 10.05 -20.12
CA GLY A 127 5.15 11.48 -20.20
C GLY A 127 3.97 12.42 -20.47
N LYS A 128 2.81 11.91 -20.87
CA LYS A 128 1.65 12.67 -21.34
C LYS A 128 0.33 12.22 -20.72
N ASP A 129 0.01 10.94 -20.80
CA ASP A 129 -1.27 10.38 -20.36
C ASP A 129 -1.34 10.20 -18.84
N LYS A 130 -2.45 10.67 -18.26
CA LYS A 130 -2.76 10.57 -16.82
C LYS A 130 -4.23 10.18 -16.58
N SER A 131 -4.98 9.82 -17.61
CA SER A 131 -6.42 9.66 -17.52
C SER A 131 -7.01 8.52 -18.34
N SER A 132 -6.33 8.03 -19.38
CA SER A 132 -6.88 6.92 -20.16
C SER A 132 -6.85 5.60 -19.38
N ASN A 133 -7.54 4.58 -19.91
CA ASN A 133 -7.54 3.23 -19.34
C ASN A 133 -6.13 2.61 -19.30
N ARG A 134 -5.20 3.08 -20.13
CA ARG A 134 -3.82 2.56 -20.18
C ARG A 134 -3.05 2.78 -18.89
N VAL A 135 -3.41 3.81 -18.14
CA VAL A 135 -2.81 4.14 -16.83
C VAL A 135 -3.65 3.66 -15.65
N SER A 136 -4.71 2.90 -15.91
CA SER A 136 -5.56 2.29 -14.88
C SER A 136 -4.92 1.03 -14.32
N TRP A 137 -5.07 0.82 -13.03
CA TRP A 137 -4.61 -0.35 -12.30
C TRP A 137 -5.63 -0.76 -11.23
N LYS A 138 -5.49 -1.98 -10.72
CA LYS A 138 -6.15 -2.48 -9.51
C LYS A 138 -5.13 -3.17 -8.62
N MET A 139 -5.35 -3.13 -7.31
CA MET A 139 -4.54 -3.87 -6.35
C MET A 139 -5.37 -5.01 -5.77
N ILE A 140 -4.95 -6.25 -6.03
CA ILE A 140 -5.65 -7.46 -5.56
C ILE A 140 -4.87 -8.01 -4.35
N PRO A 141 -5.44 -7.95 -3.13
CA PRO A 141 -4.72 -8.32 -1.91
C PRO A 141 -4.54 -9.83 -1.76
N ILE A 142 -3.43 -10.22 -1.15
CA ILE A 142 -3.07 -11.60 -0.79
C ILE A 142 -2.59 -11.59 0.66
N TRP A 143 -3.18 -12.44 1.49
CA TRP A 143 -2.74 -12.63 2.88
C TRP A 143 -1.90 -13.90 3.00
N GLU A 144 -0.63 -13.76 3.41
CA GLU A 144 0.25 -14.89 3.62
C GLU A 144 1.30 -14.58 4.69
N GLY A 145 1.52 -15.50 5.63
CA GLY A 145 2.58 -15.38 6.65
C GLY A 145 2.44 -14.12 7.52
N ASN A 146 1.22 -13.79 7.93
CA ASN A 146 0.87 -12.58 8.70
C ASN A 146 1.22 -11.25 7.98
N LYS A 147 1.28 -11.27 6.65
CA LYS A 147 1.61 -10.12 5.80
C LYS A 147 0.61 -9.98 4.68
N THR A 148 0.42 -8.74 4.22
CA THR A 148 -0.39 -8.44 3.05
C THR A 148 0.53 -8.15 1.87
N TYR A 149 0.30 -8.87 0.77
CA TYR A 149 0.89 -8.60 -0.53
C TYR A 149 -0.21 -8.23 -1.52
N PHE A 150 0.18 -7.76 -2.70
CA PHE A 150 -0.73 -7.33 -3.73
C PHE A 150 -0.25 -7.80 -5.09
N LYS A 151 -1.17 -8.30 -5.91
CA LYS A 151 -1.00 -8.33 -7.36
C LYS A 151 -1.45 -6.97 -7.90
N ILE A 152 -0.64 -6.33 -8.72
CA ILE A 152 -0.96 -5.03 -9.34
C ILE A 152 -1.39 -5.30 -10.78
N TYR A 153 -2.69 -5.19 -11.05
CA TYR A 153 -3.33 -5.64 -12.28
C TYR A 153 -3.69 -4.45 -13.19
N ASN A 154 -3.34 -4.52 -14.47
CA ASN A 154 -3.74 -3.54 -15.49
C ASN A 154 -4.97 -4.09 -16.26
N PRO A 155 -6.14 -3.46 -16.16
CA PRO A 155 -7.36 -3.93 -16.81
C PRO A 155 -7.37 -3.70 -18.33
N ASP A 156 -6.59 -2.75 -18.86
CA ASP A 156 -6.52 -2.47 -20.30
C ASP A 156 -5.83 -3.61 -21.06
N THR A 157 -4.75 -4.18 -20.49
CA THR A 157 -4.00 -5.26 -21.12
C THR A 157 -4.25 -6.64 -20.53
N ASN A 158 -5.05 -6.74 -19.45
CA ASN A 158 -5.25 -7.97 -18.66
C ASN A 158 -3.92 -8.60 -18.20
N MET A 159 -3.02 -7.78 -17.64
CA MET A 159 -1.69 -8.21 -17.20
C MET A 159 -1.36 -7.73 -15.79
N TYR A 160 -0.44 -8.43 -15.14
CA TYR A 160 0.05 -8.15 -13.79
C TYR A 160 1.45 -7.58 -13.83
N LEU A 161 1.70 -6.56 -13.03
CA LEU A 161 3.03 -5.98 -12.86
C LEU A 161 3.97 -7.00 -12.24
N LYS A 162 5.15 -7.16 -12.83
CA LYS A 162 6.22 -8.04 -12.36
C LYS A 162 7.59 -7.39 -12.44
N SER A 163 8.51 -7.87 -11.59
CA SER A 163 9.93 -7.55 -11.70
C SER A 163 10.67 -8.58 -12.55
N GLY A 164 11.59 -8.13 -13.40
CA GLY A 164 12.45 -8.96 -14.25
C GLY A 164 13.45 -9.81 -13.47
N ILE A 165 13.96 -10.85 -14.14
CA ILE A 165 14.95 -11.79 -13.56
C ILE A 165 16.38 -11.26 -13.70
N VAL A 166 16.66 -10.48 -14.73
CA VAL A 166 17.98 -9.92 -14.98
C VAL A 166 18.02 -8.51 -14.40
N ASP A 167 19.06 -8.23 -13.62
CA ASP A 167 19.40 -6.88 -13.19
C ASP A 167 20.38 -6.21 -14.15
N ASP A 168 20.45 -4.89 -14.07
CA ASP A 168 21.46 -4.10 -14.77
C ASP A 168 22.79 -4.05 -13.99
N ASN A 169 23.72 -3.24 -14.48
CA ASN A 169 25.05 -3.08 -13.89
C ASN A 169 25.06 -2.43 -12.49
N ILE A 170 23.97 -1.83 -12.05
CA ILE A 170 23.80 -1.27 -10.69
C ILE A 170 22.84 -2.11 -9.83
N GLY A 171 22.38 -3.25 -10.35
CA GLY A 171 21.51 -4.19 -9.67
C GLY A 171 20.01 -3.86 -9.77
N ASP A 172 19.63 -2.81 -10.50
CA ASP A 172 18.22 -2.46 -10.71
C ASP A 172 17.56 -3.47 -11.66
N ARG A 173 16.29 -3.79 -11.43
CA ARG A 173 15.54 -4.80 -12.22
C ARG A 173 14.42 -4.16 -13.00
N ARG A 174 14.43 -4.31 -14.32
CA ARG A 174 13.36 -3.76 -15.16
C ARG A 174 12.02 -4.39 -14.79
N CYS A 175 10.95 -3.62 -14.87
CA CYS A 175 9.60 -4.07 -14.58
C CYS A 175 8.75 -4.19 -15.85
N TYR A 176 7.80 -5.12 -15.80
CA TYR A 176 7.01 -5.58 -16.94
C TYR A 176 5.57 -5.86 -16.52
N GLY A 177 4.67 -5.98 -17.49
CA GLY A 177 3.36 -6.61 -17.35
C GLY A 177 3.38 -7.99 -17.99
N SER A 178 2.80 -8.98 -17.30
CA SER A 178 2.71 -10.37 -17.76
C SER A 178 1.29 -10.92 -17.60
N SER A 179 0.91 -11.88 -18.43
CA SER A 179 -0.40 -12.56 -18.30
C SER A 179 -0.46 -13.55 -17.13
N ASP A 180 0.69 -14.04 -16.66
CA ASP A 180 0.80 -14.89 -15.47
C ASP A 180 1.02 -14.07 -14.18
N ALA A 181 0.78 -14.68 -13.01
CA ALA A 181 0.93 -14.01 -11.72
C ALA A 181 1.30 -14.92 -10.55
N ASP A 182 1.96 -16.05 -10.83
CA ASP A 182 2.06 -17.16 -9.88
C ASP A 182 3.38 -17.21 -9.11
N THR A 183 4.22 -16.19 -9.28
CA THR A 183 5.51 -16.10 -8.59
C THR A 183 5.59 -14.86 -7.71
N ASN A 184 6.48 -14.90 -6.72
CA ASN A 184 6.75 -13.74 -5.86
C ASN A 184 7.27 -12.51 -6.61
N ARG A 185 7.65 -12.63 -7.89
CA ARG A 185 8.01 -11.48 -8.75
C ARG A 185 6.79 -10.64 -9.15
N HIS A 186 5.59 -11.21 -9.10
CA HIS A 186 4.31 -10.57 -9.44
C HIS A 186 3.59 -9.98 -8.21
N GLN A 187 4.22 -10.11 -7.05
CA GLN A 187 3.62 -9.76 -5.78
C GLN A 187 4.41 -8.60 -5.17
N TRP A 188 3.67 -7.65 -4.62
CA TRP A 188 4.18 -6.39 -4.13
C TRP A 188 3.72 -6.18 -2.70
N TYR A 189 4.48 -5.45 -1.91
CA TYR A 189 4.01 -4.96 -0.62
C TYR A 189 4.16 -3.44 -0.55
N LEU A 190 3.26 -2.82 0.20
CA LEU A 190 3.16 -1.38 0.29
C LEU A 190 3.74 -0.91 1.63
N HIS A 191 4.40 0.23 1.60
CA HIS A 191 4.91 0.91 2.79
C HIS A 191 4.36 2.34 2.77
N PRO A 192 3.29 2.63 3.51
CA PRO A 192 2.66 3.94 3.51
C PRO A 192 3.48 4.93 4.34
N VAL A 193 3.51 6.17 3.90
CA VAL A 193 4.25 7.27 4.52
C VAL A 193 3.48 8.58 4.34
N LYS A 194 3.46 9.40 5.39
CA LYS A 194 2.99 10.79 5.29
C LYS A 194 4.14 11.67 4.80
N TYR A 195 3.93 12.44 3.74
CA TYR A 195 4.90 13.43 3.25
C TYR A 195 4.16 14.72 2.88
N ASP A 196 4.50 15.81 3.57
CA ASP A 196 3.69 17.02 3.61
C ASP A 196 2.22 16.67 3.96
N GLU A 197 1.27 17.11 3.13
CA GLU A 197 -0.15 16.78 3.25
C GLU A 197 -0.52 15.49 2.50
N ASP A 198 0.37 14.93 1.68
CA ASP A 198 0.11 13.72 0.87
C ASP A 198 0.34 12.44 1.68
N VAL A 199 -0.49 11.42 1.44
CA VAL A 199 -0.19 10.03 1.81
C VAL A 199 0.38 9.33 0.58
N LEU A 200 1.62 8.87 0.70
CA LEU A 200 2.36 8.22 -0.37
C LEU A 200 2.68 6.77 0.01
N PHE A 201 3.02 5.98 -0.99
CA PHE A 201 3.36 4.57 -0.81
C PHE A 201 4.66 4.25 -1.53
N PHE A 202 5.64 3.70 -0.80
CA PHE A 202 6.68 2.92 -1.46
C PHE A 202 6.08 1.56 -1.83
N ILE A 203 6.36 1.10 -3.05
CA ILE A 203 5.85 -0.16 -3.59
C ILE A 203 7.05 -1.07 -3.79
N TYR A 204 7.14 -2.17 -3.04
CA TYR A 204 8.29 -3.07 -3.06
C TYR A 204 7.95 -4.41 -3.67
N ASN A 205 8.86 -4.94 -4.48
CA ASN A 205 8.73 -6.30 -4.98
C ASN A 205 8.95 -7.33 -3.87
N ARG A 206 8.07 -8.33 -3.74
CA ARG A 206 8.19 -9.38 -2.73
C ARG A 206 9.43 -10.25 -2.92
N LYS A 207 9.81 -10.59 -4.16
CA LYS A 207 10.95 -11.47 -4.43
C LYS A 207 12.29 -10.79 -4.17
N TYR A 208 12.44 -9.55 -4.63
CA TYR A 208 13.74 -8.87 -4.65
C TYR A 208 13.89 -7.76 -3.61
N ASN A 209 12.82 -7.42 -2.90
CA ASN A 209 12.83 -6.34 -1.91
C ASN A 209 13.24 -4.97 -2.49
N GLN A 210 13.00 -4.76 -3.78
CA GLN A 210 13.35 -3.53 -4.49
C GLN A 210 12.13 -2.63 -4.66
N ALA A 211 12.28 -1.35 -4.34
CA ALA A 211 11.22 -0.36 -4.47
C ALA A 211 11.05 0.10 -5.92
N LEU A 212 9.82 0.30 -6.37
CA LEU A 212 9.54 0.83 -7.70
C LEU A 212 10.05 2.27 -7.85
N LYS A 213 10.77 2.54 -8.94
CA LYS A 213 11.20 3.88 -9.35
C LYS A 213 11.08 4.07 -10.86
N LEU A 214 11.00 5.32 -11.29
CA LEU A 214 11.18 5.70 -12.68
C LEU A 214 12.65 6.03 -12.97
N GLY A 215 13.11 5.60 -14.15
CA GLY A 215 14.43 5.92 -14.69
C GLY A 215 14.69 7.43 -14.76
N ARG A 216 15.97 7.81 -14.69
CA ARG A 216 16.39 9.22 -14.77
C ARG A 216 16.40 9.76 -16.20
N ASP A 217 16.56 8.88 -17.17
CA ASP A 217 16.45 9.23 -18.58
C ASP A 217 15.01 9.05 -19.04
N ALA A 218 14.53 10.06 -19.76
CA ALA A 218 13.27 9.97 -20.49
C ALA A 218 13.57 9.61 -21.94
N ASP A 219 12.65 8.89 -22.59
CA ASP A 219 12.72 8.66 -24.02
C ASP A 219 12.32 9.90 -24.82
N ASN A 220 12.24 9.74 -26.15
CA ASN A 220 11.90 10.81 -27.08
C ASN A 220 10.46 11.36 -26.93
N ILE A 221 9.56 10.67 -26.23
CA ILE A 221 8.19 11.11 -25.97
C ILE A 221 7.95 11.51 -24.51
N GLY A 222 8.98 11.42 -23.68
CA GLY A 222 8.96 11.81 -22.27
C GLY A 222 8.66 10.65 -21.31
N ASP A 223 8.53 9.43 -21.81
CA ASP A 223 8.27 8.25 -20.98
C ASP A 223 9.54 7.84 -20.23
N ARG A 224 9.37 7.25 -19.06
CA ARG A 224 10.47 6.77 -18.21
C ARG A 224 10.29 5.31 -17.88
N VAL A 225 11.33 4.50 -18.06
CA VAL A 225 11.30 3.06 -17.75
C VAL A 225 11.03 2.85 -16.25
N LEU A 226 10.19 1.87 -15.91
CA LEU A 226 9.99 1.43 -14.53
C LEU A 226 11.04 0.38 -14.12
N TRP A 227 11.64 0.61 -12.96
CA TRP A 227 12.67 -0.25 -12.36
C TRP A 227 12.29 -0.61 -10.92
N GLY A 228 12.72 -1.80 -10.49
CA GLY A 228 12.96 -2.12 -9.09
C GLY A 228 14.33 -1.58 -8.70
N HIS A 229 14.37 -0.66 -7.75
CA HIS A 229 15.58 -0.01 -7.30
C HIS A 229 16.38 -0.87 -6.31
N ASN A 230 17.65 -1.11 -6.63
CA ASN A 230 18.65 -1.67 -5.74
C ASN A 230 19.27 -0.60 -4.84
N GLY A 231 18.52 -0.15 -3.84
CA GLY A 231 19.01 0.88 -2.93
C GLY A 231 18.02 1.28 -1.85
N TYR A 232 18.51 2.10 -0.93
CA TYR A 232 17.71 2.60 0.19
C TYR A 232 16.79 3.75 -0.24
N VAL A 233 15.50 3.65 0.08
CA VAL A 233 14.49 4.65 -0.35
C VAL A 233 13.68 5.25 0.80
N THR A 234 13.67 4.65 1.98
CA THR A 234 12.64 4.85 3.02
C THR A 234 12.55 6.29 3.56
N ASN A 235 13.61 7.09 3.43
CA ASN A 235 13.63 8.51 3.83
C ASN A 235 13.51 9.50 2.67
N ASN A 236 13.23 9.03 1.44
CA ASN A 236 13.16 9.86 0.24
C ASN A 236 11.82 9.65 -0.52
N PRO A 237 10.66 9.82 0.14
CA PRO A 237 9.36 9.61 -0.48
C PRO A 237 9.11 10.52 -1.69
N GLU A 238 9.66 11.74 -1.70
CA GLU A 238 9.62 12.67 -2.84
C GLU A 238 10.29 12.13 -4.10
N HIS A 239 11.17 11.13 -3.97
CA HIS A 239 11.91 10.53 -5.07
C HIS A 239 11.39 9.15 -5.49
N PHE A 240 10.90 8.35 -4.54
CA PHE A 240 10.60 6.94 -4.79
C PHE A 240 9.17 6.52 -4.46
N ALA A 241 8.38 7.35 -3.77
CA ALA A 241 7.01 6.99 -3.41
C ALA A 241 6.02 7.37 -4.52
N TRP A 242 4.86 6.73 -4.44
CA TRP A 242 3.78 6.80 -5.41
C TRP A 242 2.52 7.33 -4.76
N ARG A 243 1.82 8.21 -5.47
CA ARG A 243 0.44 8.58 -5.17
C ARG A 243 -0.48 7.51 -5.72
N ILE A 244 -1.54 7.22 -4.97
CA ILE A 244 -2.64 6.38 -5.39
C ILE A 244 -3.84 7.30 -5.58
N LEU A 245 -4.31 7.41 -6.82
CA LEU A 245 -5.41 8.29 -7.20
C LEU A 245 -6.54 7.47 -7.81
N PRO A 246 -7.80 7.94 -7.78
CA PRO A 246 -8.88 7.34 -8.58
C PRO A 246 -8.66 7.50 -10.10
#